data_AF-A0A2M7R483-F1
#
_entry.id   AF-A0A2M7R483-F1
#
_cell.length_a   1.000
_cell.length_b   1.000
_cell.length_c   1.000
_cell.angle_alpha   90.00
_cell.angle_beta   90.00
_cell.angle_gamma   90.00
#
_symmetry.space_group_name_H-M   'P 1'
#
loop_
_entity.id
_entity.type
_entity.pdbx_description
1 polymer ?
#
loop_
_entity_poly.entity_id
_entity_poly.type
_entity_poly.pdbx_seq_one_letter_code
_entity_poly.pdbx_strand_id
1 'polypeptide(L)' 'VWLYLKIAHALHGKVRKLIYRSPVTGDVVIFDHSPY' A
#
# COMPACT_ATOMS: atom_id res chain seq x y z
N VAL A 1 -11.61 -4.25 -2.42
CA VAL A 1 -10.77 -3.74 -3.54
C VAL A 1 -10.80 -2.22 -3.65
N TRP A 2 -11.96 -1.58 -3.92
CA TRP A 2 -12.03 -0.13 -4.14
C TRP A 2 -11.57 0.77 -2.98
N LEU A 3 -11.80 0.36 -1.72
CA LEU A 3 -11.28 1.08 -0.56
C LEU A 3 -9.75 1.22 -0.62
N TYR A 4 -9.07 0.10 -0.89
CA TYR A 4 -7.61 0.08 -1.01
C TYR A 4 -7.12 0.94 -2.18
N LEU A 5 -7.85 0.94 -3.30
CA LEU A 5 -7.53 1.80 -4.44
C LEU A 5 -7.65 3.29 -4.09
N LYS A 6 -8.73 3.68 -3.39
CA LYS A 6 -8.93 5.06 -2.94
C LYS A 6 -7.83 5.51 -1.98
N ILE A 7 -7.48 4.68 -1.01
CA ILE A 7 -6.39 4.96 -0.06
C ILE A 7 -5.05 5.05 -0.80
N ALA A 8 -4.77 4.10 -1.68
CA ALA A 8 -3.52 4.09 -2.45
C ALA A 8 -3.39 5.35 -3.30
N HIS A 9 -4.45 5.75 -4.01
CA HIS A 9 -4.46 6.97 -4.82
C HIS A 9 -4.30 8.23 -3.96
N ALA A 10 -4.99 8.32 -2.82
CA ALA A 10 -4.90 9.47 -1.93
C ALA A 10 -3.51 9.65 -1.31
N LEU A 11 -2.76 8.55 -1.13
CA LEU A 11 -1.42 8.51 -0.56
C LEU A 11 -0.30 8.48 -1.62
N HIS A 12 -0.64 8.31 -2.90
CA HIS A 12 0.34 8.26 -3.99
C HIS A 12 1.11 9.59 -4.05
N GLY A 13 2.44 9.51 -4.01
CA GLY A 13 3.34 10.67 -3.93
C GLY A 13 3.49 11.32 -2.55
N LYS A 14 2.75 10.87 -1.53
CA LYS A 14 2.84 11.40 -0.15
C LYS A 14 3.59 10.49 0.81
N VAL A 15 3.50 9.18 0.60
CA VAL A 15 4.18 8.18 1.41
C VAL A 15 5.09 7.32 0.53
N ARG A 16 6.15 6.78 1.14
CA ARG A 16 7.07 5.89 0.43
C ARG A 16 6.44 4.53 0.15
N LYS A 17 5.68 3.98 1.10
CA LYS A 17 5.16 2.61 1.03
C LYS A 17 3.80 2.51 1.69
N LEU A 18 2.94 1.66 1.16
CA LEU A 18 1.67 1.27 1.77
C LEU A 18 1.60 -0.25 1.89
N ILE A 19 1.32 -0.75 3.09
CA ILE A 19 1.23 -2.18 3.42
C ILE A 19 -0.17 -2.47 3.96
N TYR A 20 -0.76 -3.57 3.50
CA TYR A 20 -1.91 -4.21 4.12
C TYR A 20 -1.47 -5.43 4.93
N ARG A 21 -1.75 -5.42 6.24
CA ARG A 21 -1.46 -6.57 7.09
C ARG A 21 -2.64 -7.55 7.08
N SER A 22 -2.47 -8.63 6.34
CA SER A 22 -3.43 -9.74 6.23
C SER A 22 -3.24 -10.73 7.38
N PRO A 23 -4.33 -11.24 7.99
CA PRO A 23 -4.23 -12.27 9.03
C PRO A 23 -3.81 -13.65 8.47
N VAL A 24 -3.92 -13.86 7.15
CA VAL A 24 -3.63 -15.15 6.50
C VAL A 24 -2.24 -15.15 5.85
N THR A 25 -1.88 -14.04 5.21
CA THR A 25 -0.65 -13.95 4.39
C THR A 25 0.39 -13.00 4.97
N GLY A 26 0.11 -12.36 6.11
CA GLY A 26 1.01 -11.36 6.69
C GLY A 26 1.02 -10.05 5.90
N ASP A 27 2.17 -9.38 5.84
CA ASP A 27 2.31 -8.07 5.23
C ASP A 27 2.29 -8.16 3.70
N VAL A 28 1.28 -7.56 3.09
CA VAL A 28 1.11 -7.45 1.64
C VAL A 28 1.42 -6.01 1.22
N VAL A 29 2.43 -5.84 0.36
CA VAL A 29 2.78 -4.53 -0.19
C VAL A 29 1.73 -4.11 -1.21
N ILE A 30 1.10 -2.97 -1.00
CA ILE A 30 0.19 -2.35 -1.98
C ILE A 30 1.01 -1.53 -2.98
N PHE A 31 1.94 -0.71 -2.49
CA PHE A 31 2.97 -0.06 -3.31
C PHE A 31 4.22 0.23 -2.48
N ASP A 32 5.36 0.34 -3.15
CA ASP A 32 6.64 0.78 -2.59
C ASP A 32 7.37 1.66 -3.63
N HIS A 33 7.69 2.89 -3.24
CA HIS A 33 8.45 3.85 -4.04
C HIS A 33 9.93 3.90 -3.62
N SER A 34 10.43 2.86 -2.95
CA SER A 34 11.88 2.70 -2.76
C SER A 34 12.58 2.69 -4.13
N PRO A 35 13.60 3.55 -4.35
CA PRO A 35 14.42 3.48 -5.55
C PRO A 35 15.55 2.43 -5.44
N TYR A 36 15.60 1.70 -4.32
CA TYR A 36 16.56 0.63 -4.02
C TYR A 36 15.82 -0.69 -3.83
#